data_AF-W2IX55-F1
#
_entry.id   AF-W2IX55-F1
#
_cell.length_a   1.000
_cell.length_b   1.000
_cell.length_c   1.000
_cell.angle_alpha   90.00
_cell.angle_beta   90.00
_cell.angle_gamma   90.00
#
_symmetry.space_group_name_H-M   'P 1'
#
loop_
_entity.id
_entity.type
_entity.pdbx_description
1 polymer ?
#
loop_
_entity_poly.entity_id
_entity_poly.type
_entity_poly.pdbx_seq_one_letter_code
_entity_poly.pdbx_strand_id
1 'polypeptide(L)' 'MATWFQKEIVLSAPSRGFHLVTREVEKQLPELSRVKVGMANLFIKHTSASLSINENCDPDVR' A
#
# COMPACT_ATOMS: atom_id res chain seq x y z
N MET A 1 8.76 7.81 23.26
CA MET A 1 7.57 8.49 22.70
C MET A 1 7.03 7.60 21.59
N ALA A 2 5.74 7.25 21.61
CA ALA A 2 5.15 6.44 20.55
C ALA A 2 5.02 7.31 19.29
N THR A 3 5.89 7.08 18.30
CA THR A 3 5.91 7.88 17.08
C THR A 3 4.76 7.43 16.18
N TRP A 4 3.62 8.13 16.27
CA TRP A 4 2.57 8.05 15.26
C TRP A 4 3.02 8.82 14.02
N PHE A 5 3.05 8.14 12.88
CA PHE A 5 3.44 8.71 11.59
C PHE A 5 2.28 8.57 10.62
N GLN A 6 1.97 9.66 9.91
CA GLN A 6 0.94 9.69 8.89
C GLN A 6 1.48 10.44 7.67
N LYS A 7 1.28 9.86 6.49
CA LYS A 7 1.69 10.44 5.23
C LYS A 7 0.67 10.11 4.16
N GLU A 8 0.32 11.11 3.37
CA GLU A 8 -0.45 10.91 2.15
C GLU A 8 0.50 10.51 1.01
N ILE A 9 0.13 9.47 0.26
CA ILE A 9 0.88 8.97 -0.88
C ILE A 9 -0.05 8.92 -2.10
N VAL A 10 0.51 9.03 -3.29
CA VAL A 10 -0.25 9.03 -4.55
C VAL A 10 0.16 7.81 -5.35
N LEU A 11 -0.79 6.94 -5.66
CA LEU A 11 -0.56 5.80 -6.54
C LEU A 11 -0.97 6.18 -7.97
N SER A 12 -0.19 5.72 -8.94
CA SER A 12 -0.52 5.84 -10.36
C SER A 12 -1.80 5.06 -10.62
N ALA A 13 -2.84 5.70 -11.16
CA ALA A 13 -4.11 5.05 -11.44
C ALA A 13 -4.00 4.16 -12.68
N PRO A 14 -4.05 2.82 -12.54
CA PRO A 14 -4.01 1.95 -13.69
C PRO A 14 -5.40 1.82 -14.35
N SER A 15 -5.46 1.17 -15.52
CA SER A 15 -6.74 0.76 -16.11
C SER A 15 -7.51 -0.18 -15.18
N ARG A 16 -8.81 -0.39 -15.45
CA ARG A 16 -9.64 -1.28 -14.64
C ARG A 16 -9.00 -2.68 -14.53
N GLY A 17 -8.87 -3.17 -13.30
CA GLY A 17 -8.27 -4.47 -13.00
C GLY A 17 -7.63 -4.46 -11.61
N PHE A 18 -6.95 -5.54 -11.28
CA PHE A 18 -6.13 -5.65 -10.08
C PHE A 18 -4.68 -5.40 -10.43
N HIS A 19 -3.99 -4.67 -9.55
CA HIS A 19 -2.63 -4.21 -9.79
C HIS A 19 -1.82 -4.34 -8.52
N LEU A 20 -0.62 -4.92 -8.65
CA LEU A 20 0.31 -5.04 -7.54
C LEU A 20 0.95 -3.67 -7.27
N VAL A 21 0.54 -3.03 -6.18
CA VAL A 21 1.03 -1.68 -5.81
C VAL A 21 2.05 -1.68 -4.66
N THR A 22 2.44 -2.85 -4.12
CA THR A 22 3.34 -2.97 -2.97
C THR A 22 4.62 -2.15 -3.11
N ARG A 23 5.30 -2.28 -4.26
CA ARG A 23 6.56 -1.55 -4.52
C ARG A 23 6.35 -0.03 -4.61
N GLU A 24 5.22 0.42 -5.13
CA GLU A 24 4.92 1.85 -5.24
C GLU A 24 4.61 2.46 -3.87
N VAL A 25 3.89 1.71 -3.02
CA VAL A 25 3.64 2.07 -1.62
C VAL A 25 4.95 2.15 -0.83
N GLU A 26 5.81 1.12 -0.90
CA GLU A 26 7.09 1.07 -0.19
C GLU A 26 8.04 2.21 -0.59
N LYS A 27 8.13 2.53 -1.89
CA LYS A 27 8.94 3.66 -2.39
C LYS A 27 8.52 4.99 -1.80
N GLN A 28 7.23 5.17 -1.51
CA GLN A 28 6.71 6.42 -0.96
C GLN A 28 6.71 6.45 0.58
N LEU A 29 6.98 5.32 1.23
CA LEU A 29 7.06 5.17 2.69
C LEU A 29 8.43 4.64 3.16
N PRO A 30 9.56 5.29 2.81
CA PRO A 30 10.89 4.86 3.26
C PRO A 30 11.04 4.81 4.79
N GLU A 31 10.20 5.53 5.52
CA GLU A 31 10.15 5.57 6.98
C GLU A 31 9.78 4.21 7.60
N LEU A 32 9.12 3.31 6.86
CA LEU A 32 8.81 1.95 7.31
C LEU A 32 10.08 1.18 7.72
N SER A 33 11.22 1.44 7.07
CA SER A 33 12.51 0.80 7.39
C SER A 33 13.01 1.08 8.82
N ARG A 34 12.51 2.13 9.46
CA ARG A 34 12.87 2.52 10.84
C ARG A 34 12.01 1.81 11.89
N VAL A 35 10.94 1.12 11.47
CA VAL A 35 9.99 0.46 12.35
C VAL A 35 10.24 -1.04 12.30
N LYS A 36 10.77 -1.61 13.39
CA LYS A 36 11.00 -3.07 13.48
C LYS A 36 9.70 -3.85 13.72
N VAL A 37 8.80 -3.29 14.53
CA VAL A 37 7.49 -3.88 14.89
C VAL A 37 6.49 -2.74 15.06
N GLY A 38 5.30 -2.87 14.47
CA GLY A 38 4.26 -1.84 14.54
C GLY A 38 3.01 -2.24 13.77
N MET A 39 2.12 -1.28 13.57
CA MET A 39 0.89 -1.44 12.80
C MET A 39 0.84 -0.38 11.69
N ALA A 40 0.52 -0.80 10.47
CA ALA A 40 0.33 0.08 9.33
C ALA A 40 -1.14 0.08 8.93
N ASN A 41 -1.74 1.27 8.88
CA ASN A 41 -3.10 1.46 8.36
C ASN A 41 -2.99 2.11 6.98
N LEU A 42 -3.53 1.44 5.96
CA LEU A 42 -3.61 1.97 4.60
C LEU A 42 -5.07 2.29 4.30
N PHE A 43 -5.35 3.58 4.05
CA PHE A 43 -6.69 4.06 3.75
C PHE A 43 -6.74 4.62 2.33
N ILE A 44 -7.63 4.09 1.50
CA ILE A 44 -7.85 4.59 0.15
C ILE A 44 -8.87 5.73 0.19
N LYS A 45 -8.48 6.91 -0.31
CA LYS A 45 -9.33 8.11 -0.36
C LYS A 45 -10.19 8.20 -1.63
N HIS A 46 -10.48 7.06 -2.25
CA HIS A 46 -11.27 6.96 -3.49
C HIS A 46 -12.43 6.00 -3.29
N THR A 47 -13.60 6.34 -3.84
CA THR A 47 -14.80 5.50 -3.79
C THR A 47 -14.89 4.51 -4.96
N SER A 48 -14.09 4.71 -6.01
CA SER A 48 -14.09 3.89 -7.23
C SER A 48 -13.03 2.78 -7.25
N ALA A 49 -12.30 2.60 -6.14
CA ALA A 49 -11.22 1.63 -6.01
C ALA A 49 -11.21 1.00 -4.62
N SER A 50 -10.47 -0.10 -4.46
CA SER A 50 -10.33 -0.78 -3.17
C SER A 50 -8.91 -1.32 -3.03
N LEU A 51 -8.48 -1.50 -1.78
CA LEU A 51 -7.23 -2.20 -1.47
C LEU A 51 -7.57 -3.63 -1.04
N SER A 52 -6.80 -4.59 -1.53
CA SER A 52 -6.88 -5.98 -1.11
C SER A 52 -5.48 -6.50 -0.82
N ILE A 53 -5.39 -7.44 0.12
CA ILE A 53 -4.18 -8.22 0.37
C ILE A 53 -4.50 -9.62 -0.14
N ASN A 54 -3.70 -10.10 -1.08
CA ASN A 54 -3.89 -11.41 -1.70
C ASN A 54 -2.52 -12.08 -1.91
N GLU A 55 -2.54 -13.35 -2.30
CA GLU A 55 -1.36 -14.07 -2.74
C GLU A 55 -0.76 -13.42 -3.99
N ASN A 56 0.57 -13.39 -4.06
CA ASN A 56 1.32 -12.79 -5.16
C ASN A 56 2.34 -13.77 -5.78
N CYS A 57 2.11 -15.08 -5.61
CA CYS A 57 2.93 -16.14 -6.20
C CYS A 57 2.41 -16.56 -7.58
N ASP A 58 1.09 -16.70 -7.71
CA ASP A 58 0.43 -17.17 -8.93
C ASP A 58 -0.07 -15.99 -9.79
N PRO A 59 0.29 -15.90 -11.08
CA PRO A 59 -0.21 -14.86 -11.98
C PRO A 59 -1.73 -14.90 -12.22
N ASP A 60 -2.39 -16.04 -12.05
CA ASP A 60 -3.86 -16.17 -12.22
C ASP A 60 -4.64 -15.60 -11.03
N VAL A 61 -3.97 -15.27 -9.92
CA VAL A 61 -4.56 -14.70 -8.69
C VAL A 61 -4.47 -13.16 -8.69
N ARG A 62 -3.97 -12.56 -9.77
CA ARG A 62 -3.87 -11.10 -9.94
C ARG A 62 -5.17 -10.51 -10.48
#